data_AF-A0A5U2M6D2-F1
#
_entry.id   AF-A0A5U2M6D2-F1
#
_cell.length_a   1.000
_cell.length_b   1.000
_cell.length_c   1.000
_cell.angle_alpha   90.00
_cell.angle_beta   90.00
_cell.angle_gamma   90.00
#
_symmetry.space_group_name_H-M   'P 1'
#
loop_
_entity.id
_entity.type
_entity.pdbx_description
1 polymer ?
#
loop_
_entity_poly.entity_id
_entity_poly.type
_entity_poly.pdbx_seq_one_letter_code
_entity_poly.pdbx_strand_id
1 'polypeptide(L)'
;GYEANICFAGENTLTVDFDTPWSPVGEDVVAVLSKLYGGEVEHWFAEQGCDYCGYARYVNGETDVYITDELEWGEADPDDEDSFPA
;
A
#
# COMPACT_ATOMS: atom_id res chain seq x y z
N GLY A 1 14.39 0.83 -10.45
CA GLY A 1 13.61 1.83 -11.19
C GLY A 1 12.23 1.79 -10.62
N TYR A 2 11.59 2.93 -10.37
CA TYR A 2 10.25 2.97 -9.80
C TYR A 2 9.27 2.48 -10.86
N GLU A 3 9.00 1.17 -10.86
CA GLU A 3 8.01 0.56 -11.74
C GLU A 3 6.67 0.64 -11.02
N ALA A 4 5.67 1.16 -11.73
CA ALA A 4 4.29 1.15 -11.25
C ALA A 4 3.53 0.10 -12.04
N ASN A 5 3.02 -0.90 -11.35
CA ASN A 5 2.18 -1.95 -11.91
C ASN A 5 0.73 -1.48 -11.87
N ILE A 6 0.09 -1.43 -13.04
CA ILE A 6 -1.30 -0.99 -13.17
C ILE A 6 -2.14 -2.13 -13.71
N CYS A 7 -3.16 -2.53 -12.98
CA CYS A 7 -4.10 -3.59 -13.36
C CYS A 7 -5.53 -3.07 -13.32
N PHE A 8 -6.24 -3.19 -14.45
CA PHE A 8 -7.67 -2.86 -14.53
C PHE A 8 -8.47 -4.08 -14.06
N ALA A 9 -8.92 -4.05 -12.81
CA ALA A 9 -9.60 -5.16 -12.15
C ALA A 9 -11.13 -5.07 -12.28
N GLY A 10 -11.65 -4.98 -13.51
CA GLY A 10 -13.08 -4.88 -13.80
C GLY A 10 -13.49 -3.54 -14.39
N GLU A 11 -14.79 -3.26 -14.44
CA GLU A 11 -15.33 -2.06 -15.11
C GLU A 11 -15.14 -0.77 -14.30
N ASN A 12 -15.02 -0.87 -12.98
CA ASN A 12 -14.96 0.27 -12.07
C ASN A 12 -13.78 0.23 -11.08
N THR A 13 -12.85 -0.70 -11.25
CA THR A 13 -11.75 -0.91 -10.29
C THR A 13 -10.40 -0.90 -11.00
N LEU A 14 -9.46 -0.18 -10.41
CA LEU A 14 -8.06 -0.09 -10.81
C LEU A 14 -7.20 -0.42 -9.60
N THR A 15 -6.25 -1.34 -9.77
CA THR A 15 -5.22 -1.62 -8.77
C THR A 15 -3.91 -1.03 -9.27
N VAL A 16 -3.25 -0.25 -8.41
CA VAL A 16 -1.95 0.35 -8.69
C VAL A 16 -1.01 -0.06 -7.57
N ASP A 17 0.10 -0.68 -7.96
CA ASP A 17 1.17 -1.11 -7.07
C ASP A 17 2.46 -0.37 -7.47
N PHE A 18 3.12 0.25 -6.49
CA PHE A 18 4.33 1.03 -6.72
C PHE A 18 5.12 1.22 -5.42
N ASP A 19 6.44 1.25 -5.55
CA ASP A 19 7.31 1.56 -4.42
C ASP A 19 7.40 3.05 -4.13
N THR A 20 7.47 3.39 -2.85
CA THR A 20 7.76 4.73 -2.36
C THR A 20 9.12 4.75 -1.65
N PRO A 21 9.86 5.87 -1.68
CA PRO A 21 11.07 5.98 -0.89
C PRO A 21 10.74 6.06 0.61
N TRP A 22 11.22 5.08 1.38
CA TRP A 22 11.35 5.11 2.86
C TRP A 22 10.06 5.23 3.68
N SER A 23 8.91 5.54 3.10
CA SER A 23 7.64 5.65 3.80
C SER A 23 6.46 5.65 2.81
N PRO A 24 5.30 5.11 3.21
CA PRO A 24 4.11 5.14 2.39
C PRO A 24 3.61 6.56 2.11
N VAL A 25 2.74 6.68 1.11
CA VAL A 25 2.14 7.96 0.73
C VAL A 25 1.31 8.51 1.90
N GLY A 26 1.47 9.80 2.18
CA GLY A 26 0.72 10.50 3.24
C GLY A 26 -0.79 10.45 3.02
N GLU A 27 -1.54 10.33 4.11
CA GLU A 27 -3.01 10.22 4.11
C GLU A 27 -3.68 11.38 3.38
N ASP A 28 -3.16 12.61 3.52
CA ASP A 28 -3.71 13.81 2.89
C ASP A 28 -3.67 13.72 1.37
N VAL A 29 -2.63 13.11 0.81
CA VAL A 29 -2.48 12.92 -0.63
C VAL A 29 -3.48 11.89 -1.15
N VAL A 30 -3.61 10.75 -0.46
CA VAL A 30 -4.52 9.67 -0.88
C VAL A 30 -5.99 10.07 -0.67
N ALA A 31 -6.29 10.81 0.39
CA ALA A 31 -7.60 11.40 0.62
C ALA A 31 -7.97 12.35 -0.54
N VAL A 32 -7.09 13.29 -0.90
CA VAL A 32 -7.32 14.18 -2.04
C VAL A 32 -7.55 13.41 -3.34
N LEU A 33 -6.85 12.30 -3.56
CA LEU A 33 -7.06 11.43 -4.72
C LEU A 33 -8.51 10.90 -4.79
N SER A 34 -9.04 10.39 -3.67
CA SER A 34 -10.44 9.90 -3.60
C SER A 34 -11.45 10.99 -3.98
N LYS A 35 -11.20 12.23 -3.57
CA LYS A 35 -12.04 13.39 -3.89
C LYS A 35 -11.94 13.82 -5.35
N LEU A 36 -10.72 13.85 -5.90
CA LEU A 36 -10.46 14.32 -7.26
C LEU A 36 -11.15 13.43 -8.30
N TYR A 37 -11.14 12.12 -8.08
CA TYR A 37 -11.73 11.16 -9.00
C TYR A 37 -13.16 10.73 -8.59
N GLY A 38 -13.70 11.27 -7.49
CA GLY A 38 -15.04 10.97 -6.99
C GLY A 38 -15.24 9.50 -6.66
N GLY A 39 -14.16 8.82 -6.25
CA GLY A 39 -14.11 7.38 -6.02
C GLY A 39 -13.67 7.05 -4.59
N GLU A 40 -13.56 5.75 -4.35
CA GLU A 40 -12.98 5.20 -3.14
C GLU A 40 -11.55 4.76 -3.40
N VAL A 41 -10.66 4.99 -2.44
CA VAL A 41 -9.29 4.48 -2.49
C VAL A 41 -9.06 3.56 -1.31
N GLU A 42 -8.72 2.31 -1.62
CA GLU A 42 -8.22 1.33 -0.66
C GLU A 42 -6.68 1.29 -0.79
N HIS A 43 -5.99 1.61 0.31
CA HIS A 43 -4.55 1.79 0.35
C HIS A 43 -3.95 0.76 1.30
N TRP A 44 -3.27 -0.23 0.73
CA TRP A 44 -2.40 -1.14 1.48
C TRP A 44 -0.97 -0.62 1.41
N PHE A 45 -0.27 -0.64 2.53
CA PHE A 45 1.12 -0.21 2.59
C PHE A 45 1.94 -1.11 3.52
N ALA A 46 3.20 -1.29 3.16
CA ALA A 46 4.20 -2.03 3.94
C ALA A 46 5.57 -1.37 3.76
N GLU A 47 6.34 -1.27 4.84
CA GLU A 47 7.69 -0.72 4.88
C GLU A 47 8.57 -1.68 5.68
N GLN A 48 9.49 -2.34 4.97
CA GLN A 48 10.30 -3.41 5.55
C GLN A 48 11.37 -2.90 6.52
N GLY A 49 11.86 -1.66 6.35
CA GLY A 49 12.94 -1.11 7.17
C GLY A 49 12.57 -0.83 8.62
N CYS A 50 11.27 -0.66 8.91
CA CYS A 50 10.72 -0.38 10.24
C CYS A 50 9.61 -1.36 10.64
N ASP A 51 9.50 -2.52 9.97
CA ASP A 51 8.48 -3.54 10.20
C ASP A 51 7.05 -3.00 10.22
N TYR A 52 6.74 -1.98 9.40
CA TYR A 52 5.48 -1.25 9.47
C TYR A 52 4.55 -1.65 8.33
N CYS A 53 3.30 -2.00 8.63
CA CYS A 53 2.30 -2.20 7.60
C CYS A 53 0.93 -1.65 8.00
N GLY A 54 0.02 -1.60 7.04
CA GLY A 54 -1.33 -1.15 7.32
C GLY A 54 -2.24 -1.08 6.12
N TYR A 55 -3.46 -0.65 6.44
CA TYR A 55 -4.55 -0.46 5.50
C TYR A 55 -5.29 0.83 5.85
N ALA A 56 -5.61 1.61 4.82
CA ALA A 56 -6.47 2.76 4.95
C ALA A 56 -7.50 2.83 3.82
N ARG A 57 -8.70 3.33 4.13
CA ARG A 57 -9.78 3.57 3.17
C ARG A 57 -10.12 5.05 3.16
N TYR A 58 -10.19 5.63 1.97
CA TYR A 58 -10.49 7.05 1.77
C TYR A 58 -11.70 7.23 0.86
N VAL A 59 -12.63 8.08 1.28
CA VAL A 59 -13.86 8.38 0.55
C VAL A 59 -14.08 9.89 0.56
N ASN A 60 -14.25 10.47 -0.65
CA ASN A 60 -14.60 11.89 -0.82
C ASN A 60 -13.65 12.91 -0.13
N GLY A 61 -12.38 12.56 0.04
CA GLY A 61 -11.40 13.43 0.69
C GLY A 61 -11.23 13.22 2.19
N GLU A 62 -11.85 12.19 2.75
CA GLU A 62 -11.79 11.88 4.19
C GLU A 62 -11.29 10.45 4.40
N THR A 63 -10.57 10.22 5.50
CA THR A 63 -10.18 8.88 5.96
C THR A 63 -11.36 8.22 6.66
N ASP A 64 -11.85 7.12 6.09
CA ASP A 64 -12.94 6.31 6.66
C ASP A 64 -12.40 5.24 7.61
N VAL A 65 -11.30 4.58 7.21
CA VAL A 65 -10.60 3.56 8.00
C VAL A 65 -9.10 3.83 7.97
N TYR A 66 -8.44 3.63 9.11
CA TYR A 66 -6.98 3.61 9.21
C TYR A 66 -6.56 2.57 10.26
N ILE A 67 -5.82 1.55 9.82
CA ILE A 67 -5.34 0.46 10.66
C ILE A 67 -3.87 0.23 10.33
N THR A 68 -3.07 0.01 11.37
CA THR A 68 -1.64 -0.27 11.28
C THR A 68 -1.31 -1.51 12.07
N ASP A 69 -0.30 -2.23 11.64
CA ASP A 69 0.24 -3.39 12.34
C ASP A 69 1.75 -3.51 12.06
N GLU A 70 2.39 -4.48 12.71
CA GLU A 70 3.77 -4.83 12.44
C GLU A 70 3.86 -5.95 11.38
N LEU A 71 4.90 -5.93 10.54
CA LEU A 71 5.13 -6.99 9.55
C LEU A 71 5.49 -8.31 10.26
N GLU A 72 4.84 -9.39 9.86
CA GLU A 72 5.20 -10.75 10.27
C GLU A 72 6.10 -11.40 9.21
N TRP A 73 7.33 -11.70 9.60
CA TRP A 73 8.30 -12.38 8.74
C TRP A 73 8.20 -13.90 8.91
N GLY A 74 8.13 -14.62 7.80
CA GLY A 74 8.28 -16.07 7.79
C GLY A 74 9.73 -16.49 8.08
N GLU A 75 9.94 -17.76 8.43
CA GLU A 75 11.30 -18.32 8.45
C GLU A 75 11.91 -18.19 7.05
N ALA A 76 13.18 -17.81 6.99
CA ALA A 76 13.88 -17.73 5.71
C ALA A 76 13.88 -19.09 5.03
N ASP A 77 13.34 -19.15 3.81
CA ASP A 77 13.37 -20.37 3.02
C ASP A 77 14.82 -20.57 2.54
N PRO A 78 15.51 -21.67 2.93
CA PRO A 78 16.90 -21.89 2.57
C PRO A 78 17.12 -22.06 1.05
N ASP A 79 16.06 -22.27 0.27
CA ASP A 79 16.10 -22.39 -1.19
C ASP A 79 15.67 -21.09 -1.91
N ASP A 80 15.31 -20.02 -1.19
CA ASP A 80 14.91 -18.72 -1.77
C ASP A 80 16.02 -17.67 -1.56
N GLU A 81 16.71 -17.31 -2.65
CA GLU A 81 17.88 -16.39 -2.62
C GLU A 81 17.52 -14.95 -2.24
N ASP A 82 16.23 -14.57 -2.27
CA ASP A 82 15.72 -13.27 -1.83
C ASP A 82 15.13 -13.31 -0.41
N SER A 83 15.25 -14.45 0.29
CA SER A 83 14.79 -14.58 1.67
C SER A 83 15.80 -13.98 2.66
N PHE A 84 15.36 -12.96 3.41
CA PHE A 84 16.14 -12.40 4.50
C PHE A 84 15.79 -13.09 5.82
N PRO A 85 16.78 -13.54 6.62
CA PRO A 85 16.50 -14.05 7.95
C PRO A 85 15.91 -12.94 8.83
N ALA A 86 14.89 -13.31 9.61
CA ALA A 86 14.31 -12.48 10.66
C ALA A 86 15.34 -12.07 11.73
#